data_AF-A0AAV5TIU7-F1
#
_entry.id   AF-A0AAV5TIU7-F1
#
_cell.length_a   1.000
_cell.length_b   1.000
_cell.length_c   1.000
_cell.angle_alpha   90.00
_cell.angle_beta   90.00
_cell.angle_gamma   90.00
#
_symmetry.space_group_name_H-M   'P 1'
#
loop_
_entity.id
_entity.type
_entity.pdbx_description
1 polymer ?
#
loop_
_entity_poly.entity_id
_entity_poly.type
_entity_poly.pdbx_seq_one_letter_code
_entity_poly.pdbx_strand_id
1 'polypeptide(L)'
;MYCRKELEWGTFIDRIRVLARKTVDLSSAVMEMMIQWVHISTGGRISDINTYYYVIDHPQLPHRLTFIYSKADVMCREAPSRAFHQHLSDKRNKEMDAIHFSESPHVQHFMVYPVRYIEGIERML
;
A
#
# COMPACT_ATOMS: atom_id res chain seq x y z
N MET A 1 -8.81 2.54 9.60
CA MET A 1 -9.82 1.46 9.83
C MET A 1 -10.92 2.03 10.72
N TYR A 2 -12.10 2.31 10.17
CA TYR A 2 -13.24 2.75 11.01
C TYR A 2 -13.70 1.56 11.84
N CYS A 3 -13.77 1.71 13.15
CA CYS A 3 -14.20 0.62 14.01
C CYS A 3 -15.69 0.39 13.77
N ARG A 4 -16.06 -0.69 13.08
CA ARG A 4 -17.46 -1.06 12.82
C ARG A 4 -18.29 -1.07 14.11
N LYS A 5 -17.66 -1.42 15.23
CA LYS A 5 -18.24 -1.37 16.57
C LYS A 5 -18.61 0.03 17.05
N GLU A 6 -17.86 1.08 16.67
CA GLU A 6 -18.20 2.48 17.04
C GLU A 6 -19.43 3.00 16.28
N LEU A 7 -19.65 2.53 15.05
CA LEU A 7 -20.84 2.89 14.28
C LEU A 7 -22.08 2.14 14.77
N GLU A 8 -21.94 0.87 15.15
CA GLU A 8 -23.07 0.02 15.58
C GLU A 8 -23.42 0.23 17.07
N TRP A 9 -22.43 0.39 17.94
CA TRP A 9 -22.61 0.42 19.41
C TRP A 9 -22.10 1.69 20.09
N GLY A 10 -21.47 2.62 19.35
CA GLY A 10 -20.97 3.88 19.90
C GLY A 10 -22.08 4.91 20.14
N THR A 11 -21.75 5.93 20.93
CA THR A 11 -22.67 7.03 21.24
C THR A 11 -22.97 7.86 19.99
N PHE A 12 -24.00 8.72 20.05
CA PHE A 12 -24.31 9.64 18.96
C PHE A 12 -23.10 10.51 18.54
N ILE A 13 -22.31 10.95 19.53
CA ILE A 13 -21.09 11.75 19.28
C ILE A 13 -20.01 10.91 18.59
N ASP A 14 -19.84 9.65 18.96
CA ASP A 14 -18.85 8.76 18.32
C ASP A 14 -19.20 8.52 16.84
N ARG A 15 -20.49 8.32 16.55
CA ARG A 15 -20.98 8.18 15.17
C ARG A 15 -20.73 9.43 14.34
N ILE A 16 -20.98 10.63 14.89
CA ILE A 16 -20.66 11.91 14.23
C ILE A 16 -19.16 12.02 13.95
N ARG A 17 -18.30 11.70 14.92
CA ARG A 17 -16.84 11.75 14.73
C ARG A 17 -16.37 10.82 13.63
N VAL A 18 -16.90 9.58 13.59
CA VAL A 18 -16.56 8.62 12.53
C VAL A 18 -16.99 9.14 11.15
N LEU A 19 -18.20 9.70 11.04
CA LEU A 19 -18.68 10.28 9.78
C LEU A 19 -17.86 11.50 9.36
N ALA A 20 -17.55 12.41 10.27
CA ALA A 20 -16.72 13.58 9.99
C ALA A 20 -15.33 13.17 9.48
N ARG A 21 -14.70 12.18 10.12
CA ARG A 21 -13.40 11.63 9.68
C ARG A 21 -13.51 11.00 8.29
N LYS A 22 -14.58 10.22 8.01
CA LYS A 22 -14.84 9.67 6.67
C LYS A 22 -14.92 10.76 5.61
N THR A 23 -15.64 11.85 5.89
CA THR A 23 -15.77 12.96 4.96
C THR A 23 -14.42 13.63 4.71
N VAL A 24 -13.63 13.89 5.76
CA VAL A 24 -12.28 14.45 5.61
C VAL A 24 -11.39 13.54 4.76
N ASP A 25 -11.33 12.25 5.09
CA ASP A 25 -10.50 11.28 4.36
C ASP A 25 -10.91 11.20 2.87
N LEU A 26 -12.23 11.20 2.59
CA LEU A 26 -12.75 11.21 1.22
C LEU A 26 -12.40 12.52 0.48
N SER A 27 -12.58 13.67 1.12
CA SER A 27 -12.23 14.97 0.54
C SER A 27 -10.74 15.08 0.24
N SER A 28 -9.88 14.57 1.12
CA SER A 28 -8.44 14.49 0.88
C SER A 28 -8.10 13.61 -0.33
N ALA A 29 -8.69 12.41 -0.42
CA ALA A 29 -8.48 11.52 -1.56
C ALA A 29 -8.93 12.15 -2.89
N VAL A 30 -10.07 12.85 -2.90
CA VAL A 30 -10.56 13.57 -4.08
C VAL A 30 -9.61 14.72 -4.45
N MET A 31 -9.10 15.47 -3.47
CA MET A 31 -8.14 16.54 -3.71
C MET A 31 -6.84 16.00 -4.32
N GLU A 32 -6.30 14.90 -3.80
CA GLU A 32 -5.12 14.25 -4.37
C GLU A 32 -5.36 13.78 -5.81
N MET A 33 -6.53 13.20 -6.10
CA MET A 33 -6.91 12.83 -7.47
C MET A 33 -7.00 14.05 -8.40
N MET A 34 -7.54 15.17 -7.92
CA MET A 34 -7.60 16.41 -8.70
C MET A 34 -6.21 16.97 -8.97
N ILE A 35 -5.32 17.00 -7.97
CA ILE A 35 -3.92 17.43 -8.16
C ILE A 35 -3.24 16.55 -9.21
N GLN A 36 -3.45 15.24 -9.14
CA GLN A 36 -2.92 14.30 -10.14
C GLN A 36 -3.47 14.58 -11.53
N TRP A 37 -4.78 14.79 -11.65
CA TRP A 37 -5.42 15.10 -12.93
C TRP A 37 -4.96 16.44 -13.52
N VAL A 38 -4.84 17.49 -12.72
CA VAL A 38 -4.34 18.81 -13.19
C VAL A 38 -2.89 18.70 -13.66
N HIS A 39 -2.04 18.00 -12.92
CA HIS A 39 -0.65 17.82 -13.32
C HIS A 39 -0.51 17.08 -14.65
N ILE A 40 -1.26 16.00 -14.84
CA ILE A 40 -1.25 15.22 -16.08
C ILE A 40 -1.85 16.03 -17.24
N SER A 41 -2.96 16.73 -17.01
CA SER A 41 -3.63 17.52 -18.08
C SER A 41 -2.82 18.73 -18.54
N THR A 42 -1.85 19.18 -17.73
CA THR A 42 -0.90 20.24 -18.09
C THR A 42 0.41 19.70 -18.69
N GLY A 43 0.46 18.39 -19.00
CA GLY A 43 1.59 17.74 -19.67
C GLY A 43 2.65 17.15 -18.73
N GLY A 44 2.43 17.20 -17.42
CA GLY A 44 3.28 16.55 -16.42
C GLY A 44 3.13 15.02 -16.45
N ARG A 45 4.11 14.30 -15.90
CA ARG A 45 4.04 12.84 -15.80
C ARG A 45 3.47 12.47 -14.44
N ILE A 46 2.56 11.49 -14.40
CA ILE A 46 2.01 11.00 -13.13
C ILE A 46 3.09 10.50 -12.15
N SER A 47 4.22 10.01 -12.68
CA SER A 47 5.40 9.59 -11.92
C SER A 47 6.06 10.72 -11.11
N ASP A 48 5.82 11.99 -11.45
CA ASP A 48 6.49 13.12 -10.81
C ASP A 48 5.83 13.50 -9.48
N ILE A 49 4.61 13.03 -9.25
CA ILE A 49 3.78 13.41 -8.10
C ILE A 49 3.15 12.20 -7.39
N ASN A 50 3.18 11.02 -7.99
CA ASN A 50 2.63 9.80 -7.41
C ASN A 50 3.72 8.74 -7.28
N THR A 51 4.09 8.41 -6.04
CA THR A 51 5.14 7.45 -5.71
C THR A 51 4.91 6.07 -6.33
N TYR A 52 3.65 5.63 -6.45
CA TYR A 52 3.33 4.35 -7.09
C TYR A 52 3.84 4.29 -8.54
N TYR A 53 3.53 5.33 -9.31
CA TYR A 53 3.95 5.44 -10.70
C TYR A 53 5.42 5.80 -10.84
N TYR A 54 5.94 6.60 -9.91
CA TYR A 54 7.38 6.87 -9.82
C TYR A 54 8.17 5.58 -9.75
N VAL A 55 7.81 4.68 -8.83
CA VAL A 55 8.52 3.41 -8.64
C VAL A 55 8.34 2.55 -9.88
N ILE A 56 7.11 2.32 -10.38
CA ILE A 56 6.88 1.44 -11.55
C ILE A 56 7.71 1.83 -12.77
N ASP A 57 7.84 3.12 -13.02
CA ASP A 57 8.53 3.64 -14.20
C ASP A 57 10.01 3.98 -13.93
N HIS A 58 10.53 3.69 -12.72
CA HIS A 58 11.87 4.10 -12.35
C HIS A 58 12.93 3.33 -13.15
N PRO A 59 13.78 4.01 -13.94
CA PRO A 59 14.74 3.34 -14.83
C PRO A 59 15.82 2.57 -14.07
N GLN A 60 16.10 2.96 -12.82
CA GLN A 60 17.13 2.34 -11.99
C GLN A 60 16.57 1.25 -11.04
N LEU A 61 15.30 0.87 -11.16
CA LEU A 61 14.80 -0.27 -10.39
C LEU A 61 15.63 -1.52 -10.73
N PRO A 62 16.14 -2.25 -9.73
CA PRO A 62 16.80 -3.53 -9.94
C PRO A 62 15.97 -4.47 -10.81
N HIS A 63 16.64 -5.36 -11.54
CA HIS A 63 15.94 -6.37 -12.34
C HIS A 63 15.18 -7.37 -11.45
N ARG A 64 15.76 -7.73 -10.30
CA ARG A 64 15.16 -8.60 -9.30
C ARG A 64 14.69 -7.79 -8.09
N LEU A 65 13.45 -7.99 -7.70
CA LEU A 65 12.79 -7.30 -6.59
C LEU A 65 12.12 -8.29 -5.67
N THR A 66 12.25 -8.09 -4.36
CA THR A 66 11.63 -8.96 -3.35
C THR A 66 10.64 -8.16 -2.52
N PHE A 67 9.41 -8.66 -2.41
CA PHE A 67 8.35 -8.02 -1.64
C PHE A 67 8.08 -8.79 -0.35
N ILE A 68 7.86 -8.05 0.72
CA ILE A 68 7.38 -8.60 1.98
C ILE A 68 5.99 -8.03 2.25
N TYR A 69 5.01 -8.89 2.42
CA TYR A 69 3.66 -8.47 2.77
C TYR A 69 2.93 -9.52 3.59
N SER A 70 1.84 -9.10 4.24
CA SER A 70 1.00 -10.00 5.02
C SER A 70 -0.47 -9.88 4.68
N LYS A 71 -1.16 -11.02 4.71
CA LYS A 71 -2.62 -11.09 4.58
C LYS A 71 -3.36 -10.35 5.71
N ALA A 72 -2.77 -10.31 6.90
CA ALA A 72 -3.33 -9.61 8.06
C ALA A 72 -2.98 -8.10 8.08
N ASP A 73 -2.21 -7.61 7.10
CA ASP A 73 -1.92 -6.18 6.98
C ASP A 73 -3.15 -5.42 6.46
N VAL A 74 -3.77 -4.65 7.35
CA VAL A 74 -4.93 -3.82 7.04
C VAL A 74 -4.56 -2.45 6.46
N MET A 75 -3.31 -2.03 6.57
CA MET A 75 -2.78 -0.76 6.06
C MET A 75 -2.31 -0.94 4.61
N CYS A 76 -1.46 -1.93 4.36
CA CYS A 76 -0.96 -2.30 3.04
C CYS A 76 -1.53 -3.67 2.63
N ARG A 77 -2.82 -3.67 2.27
CA ARG A 77 -3.54 -4.90 1.94
C ARG A 77 -2.86 -5.68 0.81
N GLU A 78 -2.97 -7.00 0.89
CA GLU A 78 -2.38 -7.94 -0.07
C GLU A 78 -2.82 -7.65 -1.53
N ALA A 79 -4.10 -7.32 -1.77
CA ALA A 79 -4.61 -7.17 -3.12
C ALA A 79 -3.91 -6.05 -3.93
N PRO A 80 -3.77 -4.81 -3.41
CA PRO A 80 -2.92 -3.79 -4.04
C PRO A 80 -1.46 -4.21 -4.25
N SER A 81 -0.83 -4.82 -3.23
CA SER A 81 0.57 -5.26 -3.32
C SER A 81 0.78 -6.33 -4.40
N ARG A 82 -0.18 -7.26 -4.52
CA ARG A 82 -0.18 -8.29 -5.56
C ARG A 82 -0.39 -7.71 -6.96
N ALA A 83 -1.29 -6.73 -7.10
CA ALA A 83 -1.49 -6.04 -8.37
C ALA A 83 -0.22 -5.30 -8.82
N PHE A 84 0.48 -4.65 -7.86
CA PHE A 84 1.77 -4.02 -8.11
C PHE A 84 2.84 -5.02 -8.56
N HIS A 85 2.94 -6.14 -7.85
CA HIS A 85 3.87 -7.23 -8.18
C HIS A 85 3.62 -7.74 -9.60
N GLN A 86 2.36 -8.05 -9.93
CA GLN A 86 1.97 -8.52 -11.27
C GLN A 86 2.30 -7.50 -12.36
N HIS A 87 2.10 -6.20 -12.10
CA HIS A 87 2.45 -5.17 -13.05
C HIS A 87 3.95 -5.14 -13.34
N LEU A 88 4.80 -5.21 -12.32
CA LEU A 88 6.26 -5.22 -12.49
C LEU A 88 6.75 -6.48 -13.23
N SER A 89 6.22 -7.65 -12.89
CA SER A 89 6.49 -8.91 -13.60
C SER A 89 6.09 -8.80 -15.07
N ASP A 90 4.80 -8.56 -15.34
CA ASP A 90 4.21 -8.80 -16.64
C ASP A 90 4.43 -7.64 -17.63
N LYS A 91 4.54 -6.40 -17.12
CA LYS A 91 4.62 -5.18 -17.95
C LYS A 91 6.00 -4.54 -17.96
N ARG A 92 6.88 -4.93 -17.03
CA ARG A 92 8.23 -4.36 -16.89
C ARG A 92 9.33 -5.42 -16.92
N ASN A 93 8.99 -6.70 -17.11
CA ASN A 93 9.93 -7.81 -17.19
C ASN A 93 10.92 -7.80 -16.02
N LYS A 94 10.38 -7.65 -14.80
CA LYS A 94 11.14 -7.72 -13.55
C LYS A 94 11.01 -9.13 -12.97
N GLU A 95 12.11 -9.66 -12.44
CA GLU A 95 12.08 -10.88 -11.64
C GLU A 95 11.54 -10.51 -10.25
N MET A 96 10.50 -11.22 -9.82
CA MET A 96 9.78 -10.87 -8.61
C MET A 96 9.79 -12.05 -7.63
N ASP A 97 10.21 -11.77 -6.40
CA ASP A 97 10.09 -12.71 -5.27
C ASP A 97 9.15 -12.10 -4.22
N ALA A 98 8.49 -12.97 -3.44
CA ALA A 98 7.52 -12.55 -2.44
C ALA A 98 7.59 -13.42 -1.18
N ILE A 99 7.77 -12.77 -0.04
CA ILE A 99 7.68 -13.38 1.28
C ILE A 99 6.33 -13.01 1.87
N HIS A 100 5.46 -14.01 1.92
CA HIS A 100 4.10 -13.84 2.39
C HIS A 100 3.90 -14.33 3.83
N PHE A 101 3.44 -13.44 4.71
CA PHE A 101 3.08 -13.76 6.09
C PHE A 101 1.55 -13.85 6.26
N SER A 102 1.07 -14.82 7.04
CA SER A 102 -0.37 -15.04 7.22
C SER A 102 -1.02 -14.12 8.25
N GLU A 103 -0.39 -13.88 9.40
CA GLU A 103 -1.07 -13.32 10.59
C GLU A 103 -0.39 -12.09 11.22
N SER A 104 0.57 -11.49 10.54
CA SER A 104 1.33 -10.36 11.07
C SER A 104 0.70 -9.01 10.70
N PRO A 105 0.46 -8.11 11.67
CA PRO A 105 0.05 -6.73 11.39
C PRO A 105 1.09 -5.95 10.58
N HIS A 106 0.68 -4.79 10.07
CA HIS A 106 1.55 -3.86 9.34
C HIS A 106 2.88 -3.67 10.08
N VAL A 107 3.99 -3.86 9.36
CA VAL A 107 5.39 -3.75 9.83
C VAL A 107 5.79 -4.66 11.01
N GLN A 108 4.91 -5.49 11.56
CA GLN A 108 5.22 -6.34 12.72
C GLN A 108 5.75 -7.73 12.35
N HIS A 109 6.04 -7.99 11.06
CA HIS A 109 6.52 -9.28 10.57
C HIS A 109 7.76 -9.79 11.32
N PHE A 110 8.70 -8.88 11.62
CA PHE A 110 9.94 -9.20 12.32
C PHE A 110 9.73 -9.57 13.80
N MET A 111 8.65 -9.10 14.44
CA MET A 111 8.35 -9.44 15.83
C MET A 111 7.59 -10.76 15.93
N VAL A 112 6.65 -10.99 15.02
CA VAL A 112 5.80 -12.20 15.04
C VAL A 112 6.55 -13.41 14.47
N TYR A 113 7.38 -13.20 13.46
CA TYR A 113 8.11 -14.27 12.76
C TYR A 113 9.59 -13.89 12.52
N PRO A 114 10.38 -13.63 13.58
CA PRO A 114 11.74 -13.11 13.46
C PRO A 114 12.66 -13.99 12.61
N VAL A 115 12.65 -15.32 12.84
CA VAL A 115 13.51 -16.27 12.11
C VAL A 115 13.19 -16.24 10.61
N ARG A 116 11.91 -16.41 10.26
CA ARG A 116 11.47 -16.41 8.85
C ARG A 116 11.69 -15.06 8.16
N TYR A 117 11.58 -13.97 8.92
CA TYR A 117 11.88 -12.63 8.41
C TYR A 117 13.37 -12.50 8.11
N ILE A 118 14.26 -12.90 9.03
CA ILE A 118 15.72 -12.88 8.84
C ILE A 118 16.14 -13.77 7.67
N GLU A 119 15.70 -15.03 7.62
CA GLU A 119 15.93 -15.94 6.48
C GLU A 119 15.42 -15.36 5.15
N GLY A 120 14.39 -14.53 5.24
CA GLY A 120 13.86 -13.78 4.11
C GLY A 120 14.82 -12.70 3.63
N ILE A 121 15.32 -11.87 4.55
CA ILE A 121 16.29 -10.82 4.27
C ILE A 121 17.61 -11.39 3.77
N GLU A 122 18.10 -12.48 4.36
CA GLU A 122 19.35 -13.15 3.92
C GLU A 122 19.27 -13.66 2.48
N ARG A 123 18.07 -14.03 1.99
CA ARG A 123 17.87 -14.41 0.58
C ARG A 123 17.87 -13.23 -0.39
N MET A 124 17.77 -11.99 0.12
CA MET A 124 17.77 -10.77 -0.69
C MET A 124 19.17 -10.14 -0.84
N LEU A 125 20.11 -10.52 0.04
CA LEU A 125 21.50 -10.07 0.05
C LEU A 125 22.37 -10.97 -0.86
#